data_AF-A0A942U804-F1
#
_entry.id   AF-A0A942U804-F1
#
_cell.length_a   1.000
_cell.length_b   1.000
_cell.length_c   1.000
_cell.angle_alpha   90.00
_cell.angle_beta   90.00
_cell.angle_gamma   90.00
#
_symmetry.space_group_name_H-M   'P 1'
#
loop_
_entity.id
_entity.type
_entity.pdbx_description
1 polymer ?
#
loop_
_entity_poly.entity_id
_entity_poly.type
_entity_poly.pdbx_seq_one_letter_code
_entity_poly.pdbx_strand_id
1 'polypeptide(L)'
;MAWKERFKKFGVPGLILFLLITLFSFYFMSNDAEIMKDLHRKMSILLTADFLKYRTKNSPLLQALQFILLIFIYGLFTVGFVNAFLIVKKVIFQKPSALIACTIHDYDSYLNLEDKLGDVLTALDQHSPLRVIDEKVTIFMISHQTEIQRIFGLKERQIEFVWYFEGKDNDVELVYLNPPADMDGVAKLLNSSLDMPYVRVKEPAVNSRMELWESPIKQFITVRNYGNLKLGLGVFILKDNIFTAENLKEFTYYTSKMILLGTNSRFLRQIRRKKNIGN
;
A
#
# COMPACT_ATOMS: atom_id res chain seq x y z
N MET A 1 14.49 34.72 9.91
CA MET A 1 13.63 33.51 9.94
C MET A 1 12.63 33.42 8.79
N ALA A 2 12.04 34.52 8.29
CA ALA A 2 11.05 34.52 7.20
C ALA A 2 11.50 33.92 5.85
N TRP A 3 12.81 33.91 5.56
CA TRP A 3 13.34 33.36 4.29
C TRP A 3 13.28 31.84 4.20
N LYS A 4 13.48 31.11 5.31
CA LYS A 4 13.43 29.64 5.34
C LYS A 4 12.03 29.11 5.02
N GLU A 5 10.98 29.79 5.46
CA GLU A 5 9.60 29.40 5.18
C GLU A 5 9.16 29.73 3.75
N ARG A 6 9.66 30.82 3.16
CA ARG A 6 9.42 31.12 1.74
C ARG A 6 10.06 30.09 0.81
N PHE A 7 11.26 29.59 1.11
CA PHE A 7 11.90 28.53 0.34
C PHE A 7 11.13 27.20 0.38
N LYS A 8 10.49 26.87 1.51
CA LYS A 8 9.63 25.68 1.61
C LYS A 8 8.43 25.73 0.65
N LYS A 9 7.91 26.92 0.34
CA LYS A 9 6.73 27.11 -0.53
C LYS A 9 7.03 26.89 -2.02
N PHE A 10 8.26 27.14 -2.46
CA PHE A 10 8.66 27.00 -3.87
C PHE A 10 9.46 25.73 -4.18
N GLY A 11 9.87 24.98 -3.15
CA GLY A 11 10.59 23.72 -3.31
C GLY A 11 11.91 23.85 -4.08
N VAL A 12 12.37 22.73 -4.64
CA VAL A 12 13.58 22.66 -5.49
C VAL A 12 13.52 23.61 -6.70
N PRO A 13 12.38 23.81 -7.38
CA PRO A 13 12.27 24.78 -8.49
C PRO A 13 12.55 26.22 -8.07
N GLY A 14 12.09 26.65 -6.90
CA GLY A 14 12.38 27.98 -6.36
C GLY A 14 13.86 28.19 -6.03
N LEU A 15 14.54 27.13 -5.60
CA LEU A 15 15.97 27.17 -5.31
C LEU A 15 16.82 27.26 -6.58
N ILE A 16 16.39 26.60 -7.67
CA ILE A 16 17.01 26.72 -9.00
C ILE A 16 16.79 28.13 -9.56
N LEU A 17 15.57 28.67 -9.49
CA LEU A 17 15.28 30.05 -9.91
C LEU A 17 16.08 31.07 -9.10
N PHE A 18 16.20 30.86 -7.78
CA PHE A 18 17.01 31.70 -6.92
C PHE A 18 18.49 31.67 -7.33
N LEU A 19 19.07 30.49 -7.54
CA LEU A 19 20.45 30.33 -8.02
C LEU A 19 20.68 31.01 -9.37
N LEU A 20 19.74 30.87 -10.30
CA LEU A 20 19.79 31.57 -11.59
C LEU A 20 19.79 33.09 -11.42
N ILE A 21 18.90 33.62 -10.56
CA ILE A 21 18.85 35.05 -10.24
C ILE A 21 20.13 35.52 -9.52
N THR A 22 20.72 34.69 -8.64
CA THR A 22 21.96 35.05 -7.94
C THR A 22 23.15 35.07 -8.90
N LEU A 23 23.24 34.09 -9.81
CA LEU A 23 24.24 34.07 -10.89
C LEU A 23 24.09 35.28 -11.81
N PHE A 24 22.85 35.67 -12.11
CA PHE A 24 22.53 36.85 -12.91
C PHE A 24 22.86 38.16 -12.18
N SER A 25 22.69 38.20 -10.85
CA SER A 25 23.07 39.34 -10.02
C SER A 25 24.59 39.46 -9.88
N PHE A 26 25.28 38.31 -9.78
CA PHE A 26 26.74 38.26 -9.81
C PHE A 26 27.28 38.71 -11.18
N TYR A 27 26.64 38.30 -12.28
CA TYR A 27 26.93 38.75 -13.65
C TYR A 27 26.87 40.27 -13.81
N PHE A 28 25.92 40.96 -13.17
CA PHE A 28 25.85 42.43 -13.20
C PHE A 28 26.88 43.10 -12.27
N MET A 29 27.34 42.43 -11.22
CA MET A 29 28.33 42.98 -10.28
C MET A 29 29.78 42.73 -10.70
N SER A 30 30.09 41.58 -11.32
CA SER A 30 31.42 41.25 -11.80
C SER A 30 31.60 41.82 -13.19
N ASN A 31 32.26 42.98 -13.30
CA ASN A 31 32.52 43.70 -14.54
C ASN A 31 33.51 42.97 -15.50
N ASP A 32 33.72 41.65 -15.32
CA ASP A 32 34.71 40.84 -16.02
C ASP A 32 34.08 40.11 -17.21
N ALA A 33 34.06 40.80 -18.34
CA ALA A 33 33.62 40.26 -19.62
C ALA A 33 34.42 39.02 -20.09
N GLU A 34 35.64 38.81 -19.57
CA GLU A 34 36.49 37.66 -19.94
C GLU A 34 36.01 36.34 -19.33
N ILE A 35 35.62 36.35 -18.05
CA ILE A 35 35.12 35.16 -17.35
C ILE A 35 33.83 34.66 -18.02
N MET A 36 32.97 35.59 -18.44
CA MET A 36 31.72 35.27 -19.14
C MET A 36 31.95 34.67 -20.53
N LYS A 37 32.94 35.17 -21.27
CA LYS A 37 33.32 34.60 -22.56
C LYS A 37 33.84 33.17 -22.41
N ASP A 38 34.68 32.92 -21.41
CA ASP A 38 35.21 31.58 -21.16
C ASP A 38 34.11 30.60 -20.71
N LEU A 39 33.18 31.06 -19.87
CA LEU A 39 32.02 30.27 -19.43
C LEU A 39 31.07 29.93 -20.61
N HIS A 40 30.70 30.91 -21.44
CA HIS A 40 29.87 30.65 -22.64
C HIS A 40 30.57 29.67 -23.57
N ARG A 41 31.87 29.88 -23.84
CA ARG A 41 32.66 28.97 -24.67
C ARG A 41 32.60 27.55 -24.12
N LYS A 42 32.89 27.34 -22.84
CA LYS A 42 32.86 26.02 -22.19
C LYS A 42 31.47 25.37 -22.23
N MET A 43 30.41 26.10 -21.90
CA MET A 43 29.04 25.57 -21.88
C MET A 43 28.52 25.23 -23.29
N SER A 44 29.02 25.90 -24.33
CA SER A 44 28.60 25.66 -25.71
C SER A 44 29.23 24.42 -26.35
N ILE A 45 30.27 23.82 -25.75
CA ILE A 45 30.96 22.63 -26.28
C ILE A 45 30.03 21.41 -26.31
N LEU A 46 29.16 21.28 -25.31
CA LEU A 46 28.27 20.13 -25.13
C LEU A 46 27.04 20.16 -26.05
N LEU A 47 26.79 21.25 -26.78
CA LEU A 47 25.61 21.43 -27.62
C LEU A 47 26.00 21.41 -29.10
N THR A 48 25.36 20.53 -29.87
CA THR A 48 25.59 20.37 -31.31
C THR A 48 25.02 21.50 -32.15
N ALA A 49 24.06 22.26 -31.63
CA ALA A 49 23.39 23.33 -32.35
C ALA A 49 24.31 24.54 -32.60
N ASP A 50 24.63 24.80 -33.87
CA ASP A 50 25.58 25.83 -34.28
C ASP A 50 25.21 27.27 -33.89
N PHE A 51 23.93 27.53 -33.65
CA PHE A 51 23.44 28.86 -33.25
C PHE A 51 23.69 29.17 -31.76
N LEU A 52 24.04 28.18 -30.94
CA LEU A 52 24.36 28.34 -29.51
C LEU A 52 25.86 28.45 -29.23
N LYS A 53 26.70 28.15 -30.25
CA LYS A 53 28.16 28.21 -30.15
C LYS A 53 28.65 29.64 -30.05
N TYR A 54 29.57 29.88 -29.12
CA TYR A 54 30.24 31.16 -29.01
C TYR A 54 31.07 31.43 -30.27
N ARG A 55 30.82 32.57 -30.94
CA ARG A 55 31.60 33.05 -32.10
C ARG A 55 32.09 34.47 -31.86
N THR A 56 33.40 34.66 -31.92
CA THR A 56 34.08 35.95 -31.71
C THR A 56 33.67 37.05 -32.69
N LYS A 57 33.16 36.70 -33.88
CA LYS A 57 32.71 37.65 -34.91
C LYS A 57 31.28 38.18 -34.73
N ASN A 58 30.51 37.68 -33.75
CA ASN A 58 29.14 38.10 -33.53
C ASN A 58 29.06 39.41 -32.74
N SER A 59 27.97 40.16 -32.90
CA SER A 59 27.74 41.36 -32.10
C SER A 59 27.62 41.03 -30.60
N PRO A 60 28.07 41.90 -29.69
CA PRO A 60 28.02 41.65 -28.24
C PRO A 60 26.61 41.32 -27.73
N LEU A 61 25.60 42.00 -28.29
CA LEU A 61 24.20 41.79 -27.95
C LEU A 61 23.70 40.40 -28.37
N LEU A 62 24.10 39.93 -29.56
CA LEU A 62 23.75 38.59 -30.03
C LEU A 62 24.42 37.50 -29.17
N GLN A 63 25.67 37.71 -28.77
CA GLN A 63 26.38 36.79 -27.86
C GLN A 63 25.70 36.71 -26.49
N ALA A 64 25.29 37.85 -25.92
CA ALA A 64 24.57 37.89 -24.65
C ALA A 64 23.22 37.13 -24.73
N LEU A 65 22.47 37.32 -25.82
CA LEU A 65 21.20 36.64 -26.03
C LEU A 65 21.38 35.11 -26.20
N GLN A 66 22.40 34.69 -26.95
CA GLN A 66 22.77 33.28 -27.11
C GLN A 66 23.14 32.64 -25.76
N PHE A 67 23.88 33.37 -24.91
CA PHE A 67 24.27 32.90 -23.59
C PHE A 67 23.07 32.75 -22.64
N ILE A 68 22.14 33.72 -22.66
CA ILE A 68 20.88 33.65 -21.88
C ILE A 68 20.07 32.41 -22.30
N LEU A 69 19.94 32.19 -23.60
CA LEU A 69 19.21 31.04 -24.13
C LEU A 69 19.87 29.71 -23.72
N LEU A 70 21.20 29.67 -23.72
CA LEU A 70 21.99 28.52 -23.27
C LEU A 70 21.68 28.18 -21.80
N ILE A 71 21.72 29.19 -20.92
CA ILE A 71 21.39 29.03 -19.50
C ILE A 71 19.97 28.50 -19.33
N PHE A 72 19.01 29.01 -20.12
CA PHE A 72 17.62 28.58 -20.04
C PHE A 72 17.45 27.10 -20.43
N ILE A 73 18.15 26.66 -21.48
CA ILE A 73 18.16 25.25 -21.92
C ILE A 73 18.74 24.35 -20.82
N TYR A 74 19.89 24.71 -20.24
CA TYR A 74 20.48 23.95 -19.14
C TYR A 74 19.60 23.93 -17.89
N GLY A 75 18.93 25.05 -17.58
CA GLY A 75 17.96 25.16 -16.49
C GLY A 75 16.76 24.24 -16.68
N LEU A 76 16.17 24.23 -17.88
CA LEU A 76 15.07 23.31 -18.22
C LEU A 76 15.51 21.85 -18.14
N PHE A 77 16.71 21.53 -18.62
CA PHE A 77 17.25 20.17 -18.58
C PHE A 77 17.50 19.70 -17.14
N THR A 78 18.03 20.56 -16.28
CA THR A 78 18.23 20.25 -14.85
C THR A 78 16.91 20.09 -14.11
N VAL A 79 15.92 20.95 -14.35
CA VAL A 79 14.57 20.78 -13.78
C VAL A 79 13.93 19.48 -14.27
N GLY A 80 14.04 19.17 -15.56
CA GLY A 80 13.56 17.93 -16.16
C GLY A 80 14.23 16.70 -15.54
N PHE A 81 15.55 16.72 -15.39
CA PHE A 81 16.32 15.64 -14.77
C PHE A 81 15.97 15.44 -13.30
N VAL A 82 15.84 16.53 -12.52
CA VAL A 82 15.43 16.46 -11.11
C VAL A 82 14.01 15.92 -10.99
N ASN A 83 13.07 16.36 -11.83
CA ASN A 83 11.71 15.83 -11.83
C ASN A 83 11.67 14.36 -12.24
N ALA A 84 12.43 13.96 -13.27
CA ALA A 84 12.57 12.57 -13.67
C ALA A 84 13.15 11.73 -12.51
N PHE A 85 14.19 12.20 -11.84
CA PHE A 85 14.77 11.53 -10.68
C PHE A 85 13.78 11.46 -9.50
N LEU A 86 12.99 12.50 -9.24
CA LEU A 86 11.95 12.48 -8.23
C LEU A 86 10.83 11.51 -8.59
N ILE A 87 10.43 11.43 -9.87
CA ILE A 87 9.45 10.45 -10.36
C ILE A 87 10.01 9.03 -10.24
N VAL A 88 11.23 8.77 -10.72
CA VAL A 88 11.89 7.46 -10.59
C VAL A 88 12.06 7.08 -9.13
N LYS A 89 12.51 8.01 -8.28
CA LYS A 89 12.62 7.78 -6.83
C LYS A 89 11.24 7.52 -6.23
N LYS A 90 10.19 8.23 -6.64
CA LYS A 90 8.82 8.00 -6.18
C LYS A 90 8.31 6.63 -6.64
N VAL A 91 8.56 6.23 -7.88
CA VAL A 91 8.13 4.95 -8.46
C VAL A 91 8.91 3.76 -7.90
N ILE A 92 10.20 3.92 -7.60
CA ILE A 92 11.05 2.84 -7.09
C ILE A 92 11.01 2.76 -5.55
N PHE A 93 10.97 3.90 -4.84
CA PHE A 93 11.03 3.93 -3.37
C PHE A 93 9.69 4.14 -2.68
N GLN A 94 8.63 4.62 -3.35
CA GLN A 94 7.28 4.39 -2.86
C GLN A 94 6.77 3.14 -3.53
N LYS A 95 6.75 2.03 -2.78
CA LYS A 95 5.76 0.97 -3.05
C LYS A 95 4.45 1.70 -3.35
N PRO A 96 3.82 1.51 -4.51
CA PRO A 96 2.53 2.12 -4.74
C PRO A 96 1.62 1.63 -3.62
N SER A 97 1.19 2.55 -2.76
CA SER A 97 0.01 2.33 -1.94
C SER A 97 -1.11 1.96 -2.91
N ALA A 98 -1.70 0.79 -2.70
CA ALA A 98 -2.67 0.15 -3.60
C ALA A 98 -3.81 1.09 -4.09
N LEU A 99 -4.06 2.21 -3.40
CA LEU A 99 -5.09 3.18 -3.76
C LEU A 99 -4.93 3.99 -5.05
N ILE A 100 -3.73 4.12 -5.63
CA ILE A 100 -3.59 4.80 -6.94
C ILE A 100 -3.63 3.78 -8.09
N ALA A 101 -3.60 2.48 -7.77
CA ALA A 101 -3.86 1.38 -8.71
C ALA A 101 -5.36 0.98 -8.76
N CYS A 102 -6.28 1.85 -8.32
CA CYS A 102 -7.71 1.73 -8.62
C CYS A 102 -8.01 2.03 -10.10
N THR A 103 -7.23 1.48 -11.02
CA THR A 103 -7.54 1.41 -12.44
C THR A 103 -7.76 -0.05 -12.79
N ILE A 104 -9.05 -0.42 -12.80
CA ILE A 104 -9.64 -1.52 -13.58
C ILE A 104 -9.37 -2.95 -13.08
N HIS A 105 -8.27 -3.26 -12.39
CA HIS A 105 -7.98 -4.64 -11.94
C HIS A 105 -8.48 -5.04 -10.55
N ASP A 106 -8.88 -4.10 -9.68
CA ASP A 106 -9.39 -4.46 -8.33
C ASP A 106 -10.85 -4.95 -8.34
N TYR A 107 -11.67 -4.54 -9.32
CA TYR A 107 -13.05 -5.04 -9.44
C TYR A 107 -13.09 -6.55 -9.69
N ASP A 108 -12.12 -7.07 -10.45
CA ASP A 108 -12.03 -8.49 -10.78
C ASP A 108 -11.80 -9.35 -9.52
N SER A 109 -11.07 -8.85 -8.50
CA SER A 109 -10.84 -9.63 -7.29
C SER A 109 -12.12 -9.84 -6.46
N TYR A 110 -12.91 -8.77 -6.29
CA TYR A 110 -14.19 -8.86 -5.56
C TYR A 110 -15.21 -9.73 -6.32
N LEU A 111 -15.29 -9.57 -7.64
CA LEU A 111 -16.11 -10.43 -8.52
C LEU A 111 -15.67 -11.89 -8.41
N ASN A 112 -14.37 -12.16 -8.46
CA ASN A 112 -13.83 -13.52 -8.33
C ASN A 112 -14.20 -14.17 -6.97
N LEU A 113 -14.21 -13.42 -5.86
CA LEU A 113 -14.64 -13.99 -4.57
C LEU A 113 -16.14 -14.31 -4.58
N GLU A 114 -16.97 -13.42 -5.11
CA GLU A 114 -18.41 -13.66 -5.25
C GLU A 114 -18.69 -14.86 -6.14
N ASP A 115 -17.93 -15.02 -7.22
CA ASP A 115 -17.97 -16.20 -8.08
C ASP A 115 -17.57 -17.46 -7.31
N LYS A 116 -16.48 -17.42 -6.53
CA LYS A 116 -16.07 -18.57 -5.68
C LYS A 116 -17.11 -18.92 -4.63
N LEU A 117 -17.76 -17.93 -4.04
CA LEU A 117 -18.87 -18.16 -3.11
C LEU A 117 -20.07 -18.75 -3.86
N GLY A 118 -20.44 -18.18 -5.01
CA GLY A 118 -21.53 -18.68 -5.86
C GLY A 118 -21.30 -20.12 -6.29
N ASP A 119 -20.05 -20.48 -6.58
CA ASP A 119 -19.59 -21.84 -6.88
C ASP A 119 -19.87 -22.81 -5.73
N VAL A 120 -19.58 -22.41 -4.49
CA VAL A 120 -19.84 -23.20 -3.28
C VAL A 120 -21.33 -23.35 -3.05
N LEU A 121 -22.09 -22.26 -3.13
CA LEU A 121 -23.54 -22.26 -2.93
C LEU A 121 -24.24 -23.14 -3.97
N THR A 122 -23.86 -23.01 -5.24
CA THR A 122 -24.39 -23.85 -6.33
C THR A 122 -24.08 -25.32 -6.10
N ALA A 123 -22.86 -25.67 -5.68
CA ALA A 123 -22.49 -27.05 -5.39
C ALA A 123 -23.28 -27.64 -4.21
N LEU A 124 -23.55 -26.81 -3.19
CA LEU A 124 -24.41 -27.18 -2.05
C LEU A 124 -25.86 -27.40 -2.50
N ASP A 125 -26.41 -26.53 -3.33
CA ASP A 125 -27.79 -26.61 -3.80
C ASP A 125 -28.01 -27.77 -4.77
N GLN A 126 -27.03 -28.07 -5.61
CA GLN A 126 -27.02 -29.23 -6.52
C GLN A 126 -26.70 -30.55 -5.82
N HIS A 127 -26.47 -30.55 -4.50
CA HIS A 127 -26.10 -31.75 -3.74
C HIS A 127 -24.89 -32.48 -4.35
N SER A 128 -23.91 -31.70 -4.81
CA SER A 128 -22.67 -32.22 -5.39
C SER A 128 -21.95 -33.16 -4.42
N PRO A 129 -21.07 -34.06 -4.91
CA PRO A 129 -20.27 -34.92 -4.04
C PRO A 129 -19.50 -34.11 -2.99
N LEU A 130 -19.42 -34.63 -1.76
CA LEU A 130 -18.83 -33.92 -0.61
C LEU A 130 -17.42 -33.40 -0.92
N ARG A 131 -16.59 -34.22 -1.60
CA ARG A 131 -15.23 -33.83 -2.03
C ARG A 131 -15.21 -32.56 -2.89
N VAL A 132 -16.18 -32.39 -3.78
CA VAL A 132 -16.27 -31.20 -4.66
C VAL A 132 -16.68 -29.97 -3.86
N ILE A 133 -17.65 -30.13 -2.95
CA ILE A 133 -18.06 -29.05 -2.04
C ILE A 133 -16.87 -28.62 -1.17
N ASP A 134 -16.14 -29.60 -0.64
CA ASP A 134 -14.95 -29.40 0.18
C ASP A 134 -13.86 -28.64 -0.56
N GLU A 135 -13.56 -29.03 -1.79
CA GLU A 135 -12.58 -28.35 -2.63
C GLU A 135 -12.98 -26.89 -2.89
N LYS A 136 -14.23 -26.65 -3.28
CA LYS A 136 -14.75 -25.30 -3.52
C LYS A 136 -14.72 -24.43 -2.26
N VAL A 137 -15.04 -24.99 -1.09
CA VAL A 137 -14.95 -24.28 0.20
C VAL A 137 -13.51 -23.92 0.53
N THR A 138 -12.56 -24.84 0.32
CA THR A 138 -11.13 -24.55 0.52
C THR A 138 -10.65 -23.45 -0.43
N ILE A 139 -11.02 -23.51 -1.72
CA ILE A 139 -10.68 -22.48 -2.70
C ILE A 139 -11.23 -21.12 -2.24
N PHE A 140 -12.49 -21.07 -1.81
CA PHE A 140 -13.08 -19.84 -1.27
C PHE A 140 -12.27 -19.30 -0.08
N MET A 141 -11.93 -20.14 0.90
CA MET A 141 -11.14 -19.72 2.07
C MET A 141 -9.76 -19.20 1.67
N ILE A 142 -9.06 -19.87 0.74
CA ILE A 142 -7.73 -19.45 0.25
C ILE A 142 -7.83 -18.13 -0.51
N SER A 143 -8.79 -18.01 -1.43
CA SER A 143 -9.02 -16.76 -2.18
C SER A 143 -9.31 -15.61 -1.23
N HIS A 144 -10.09 -15.87 -0.18
CA HIS A 144 -10.42 -14.88 0.81
C HIS A 144 -9.21 -14.41 1.63
N GLN A 145 -8.36 -15.34 2.07
CA GLN A 145 -7.12 -15.03 2.79
C GLN A 145 -6.12 -14.29 1.89
N THR A 146 -5.98 -14.72 0.63
CA THR A 146 -5.12 -14.07 -0.37
C THR A 146 -5.50 -12.62 -0.60
N GLU A 147 -6.79 -12.33 -0.65
CA GLU A 147 -7.26 -10.96 -0.84
C GLU A 147 -7.00 -10.09 0.39
N ILE A 148 -7.19 -10.62 1.61
CA ILE A 148 -6.82 -9.90 2.83
C ILE A 148 -5.31 -9.65 2.90
N GLN A 149 -4.50 -10.63 2.48
CA GLN A 149 -3.04 -10.46 2.34
C GLN A 149 -2.71 -9.31 1.38
N ARG A 150 -3.41 -9.20 0.25
CA ARG A 150 -3.27 -8.09 -0.72
C ARG A 150 -3.61 -6.76 -0.07
N ILE A 151 -4.76 -6.65 0.59
CA ILE A 151 -5.23 -5.42 1.26
C ILE A 151 -4.18 -4.90 2.27
N PHE A 152 -3.60 -5.78 3.06
CA PHE A 152 -2.57 -5.40 4.03
C PHE A 152 -1.14 -5.35 3.46
N GLY A 153 -0.93 -5.75 2.20
CA GLY A 153 0.38 -5.79 1.56
C GLY A 153 1.36 -6.76 2.22
N LEU A 154 0.87 -7.87 2.75
CA LEU A 154 1.62 -8.86 3.53
C LEU A 154 1.84 -10.15 2.75
N LYS A 155 2.96 -10.83 3.04
CA LYS A 155 3.22 -12.20 2.56
C LYS A 155 2.57 -13.22 3.49
N GLU A 156 2.33 -14.43 2.99
CA GLU A 156 1.71 -15.53 3.73
C GLU A 156 2.35 -15.78 5.11
N ARG A 157 3.68 -15.74 5.23
CA ARG A 157 4.39 -15.94 6.50
C ARG A 157 4.27 -14.79 7.51
N GLN A 158 3.57 -13.71 7.17
CA GLN A 158 3.47 -12.50 8.00
C GLN A 158 2.06 -12.26 8.53
N ILE A 159 1.11 -13.13 8.17
CA ILE A 159 -0.30 -12.99 8.48
C ILE A 159 -0.95 -14.36 8.57
N GLU A 160 -1.66 -14.59 9.66
CA GLU A 160 -2.34 -15.84 9.97
C GLU A 160 -3.84 -15.59 10.08
N PHE A 161 -4.63 -16.64 9.83
CA PHE A 161 -6.07 -16.54 9.71
C PHE A 161 -6.75 -17.66 10.51
N VAL A 162 -7.69 -17.29 11.36
CA VAL A 162 -8.51 -18.24 12.10
C VAL A 162 -9.97 -17.89 11.93
N TRP A 163 -10.70 -18.80 11.32
CA TRP A 163 -12.16 -18.76 11.29
C TRP A 163 -12.67 -19.30 12.62
N TYR A 164 -13.65 -18.63 13.21
CA TYR A 164 -14.18 -19.03 14.50
C TYR A 164 -15.70 -19.04 14.51
N PHE A 165 -16.27 -19.96 15.27
CA PHE A 165 -17.70 -20.26 15.29
C PHE A 165 -18.19 -20.45 16.71
N GLU A 166 -19.48 -20.22 16.93
CA GLU A 166 -20.15 -20.67 18.14
C GLU A 166 -20.16 -22.21 18.18
N GLY A 167 -19.52 -22.73 19.21
CA GLY A 167 -19.46 -24.14 19.57
C GLY A 167 -20.57 -24.53 20.56
N LYS A 168 -20.37 -25.67 21.22
CA LYS A 168 -21.26 -26.13 22.30
C LYS A 168 -20.87 -25.43 23.61
N ASP A 169 -21.83 -25.31 24.53
CA ASP A 169 -21.58 -24.83 25.90
C ASP A 169 -20.89 -23.45 26.00
N ASN A 170 -21.17 -22.56 25.05
CA ASN A 170 -20.53 -21.23 24.88
C ASN A 170 -19.04 -21.26 24.52
N ASP A 171 -18.49 -22.42 24.14
CA ASP A 171 -17.13 -22.50 23.61
C ASP A 171 -17.05 -21.97 22.17
N VAL A 172 -15.84 -21.59 21.77
CA VAL A 172 -15.54 -21.12 20.40
C VAL A 172 -14.82 -22.21 19.64
N GLU A 173 -15.39 -22.65 18.53
CA GLU A 173 -14.74 -23.58 17.60
C GLU A 173 -13.81 -22.82 16.65
N LEU A 174 -12.55 -23.22 16.58
CA LEU A 174 -11.55 -22.62 15.69
C LEU A 174 -11.29 -23.51 14.47
N VAL A 175 -11.21 -22.89 13.30
CA VAL A 175 -10.90 -23.52 12.00
C VAL A 175 -9.83 -22.68 11.31
N TYR A 176 -8.74 -23.33 10.91
CA TYR A 176 -7.63 -22.70 10.20
C TYR A 176 -7.16 -23.63 9.09
N LEU A 177 -6.68 -23.05 7.99
CA LEU A 177 -6.06 -23.83 6.90
C LEU A 177 -4.63 -24.22 7.26
N ASN A 178 -3.90 -23.29 7.87
CA ASN A 178 -2.56 -23.48 8.40
C ASN A 178 -2.57 -23.16 9.91
N PRO A 179 -1.97 -23.99 10.77
CA PRO A 179 -1.95 -23.75 12.21
C PRO A 179 -1.18 -22.46 12.54
N PRO A 180 -1.77 -21.54 13.33
CA PRO A 180 -1.09 -20.36 13.86
C PRO A 180 0.14 -20.72 14.71
N ALA A 181 1.17 -19.86 14.68
CA ALA A 181 2.37 -20.06 15.48
C ALA A 181 2.14 -19.94 17.00
N ASP A 182 1.13 -19.16 17.40
CA ASP A 182 0.78 -18.90 18.81
C ASP A 182 -0.72 -19.07 19.05
N MET A 183 -1.14 -20.32 19.27
CA MET A 183 -2.55 -20.67 19.49
C MET A 183 -3.11 -20.07 20.79
N ASP A 184 -2.29 -19.95 21.84
CA ASP A 184 -2.72 -19.37 23.12
C ASP A 184 -2.97 -17.87 22.97
N GLY A 185 -2.09 -17.17 22.24
CA GLY A 185 -2.26 -15.76 21.91
C GLY A 185 -3.49 -15.51 21.04
N VAL A 186 -3.70 -16.36 20.02
CA VAL A 186 -4.91 -16.36 19.19
C VAL A 186 -6.17 -16.48 20.06
N ALA A 187 -6.23 -17.45 20.97
CA ALA A 187 -7.39 -17.69 21.81
C ALA A 187 -7.69 -16.49 22.73
N LYS A 188 -6.66 -15.92 23.38
CA LYS A 188 -6.79 -14.72 24.23
C LYS A 188 -7.34 -13.52 23.44
N LEU A 189 -6.81 -13.27 22.25
CA LEU A 189 -7.24 -12.17 21.38
C LEU A 189 -8.69 -12.35 20.93
N LEU A 190 -9.05 -13.56 20.47
CA LEU A 190 -10.42 -13.87 20.08
C LEU A 190 -11.39 -13.70 21.24
N ASN A 191 -11.11 -14.27 22.41
CA ASN A 191 -11.95 -14.12 23.60
C ASN A 191 -12.15 -12.64 23.97
N SER A 192 -11.06 -11.86 24.03
CA SER A 192 -11.16 -10.42 24.33
C SER A 192 -11.96 -9.64 23.29
N SER A 193 -11.98 -10.10 22.03
CA SER A 193 -12.79 -9.48 20.99
C SER A 193 -14.27 -9.84 21.10
N LEU A 194 -14.58 -11.00 21.68
CA LEU A 194 -15.95 -11.46 21.86
C LEU A 194 -16.67 -10.67 22.95
N ASP A 195 -15.92 -10.24 23.98
CA ASP A 195 -16.40 -9.40 25.08
C ASP A 195 -16.76 -7.97 24.66
N MET A 196 -16.23 -7.51 23.51
CA MET A 196 -16.60 -6.21 22.97
C MET A 196 -17.97 -6.27 22.29
N PRO A 197 -18.77 -5.20 22.26
CA PRO A 197 -20.05 -5.19 21.56
C PRO A 197 -19.91 -5.05 20.03
N TYR A 198 -18.71 -4.78 19.54
CA TYR A 198 -18.48 -4.44 18.14
C TYR A 198 -18.33 -5.69 17.25
N VAL A 199 -18.81 -5.56 16.02
CA VAL A 199 -18.69 -6.60 14.98
C VAL A 199 -17.29 -6.67 14.40
N ARG A 200 -16.56 -5.55 14.47
CA ARG A 200 -15.15 -5.47 14.12
C ARG A 200 -14.37 -4.92 15.30
N VAL A 201 -13.36 -5.65 15.71
CA VAL A 201 -12.43 -5.25 16.77
C VAL A 201 -11.05 -5.21 16.13
N LYS A 202 -10.31 -4.14 16.42
CA LYS A 202 -8.93 -3.99 15.98
C LYS A 202 -8.04 -3.67 17.18
N GLU A 203 -6.84 -4.21 17.15
CA GLU A 203 -5.82 -3.98 18.14
C GLU A 203 -4.48 -3.71 17.45
N PRO A 204 -4.02 -2.46 17.44
CA PRO A 204 -2.83 -2.07 16.70
C PRO A 204 -1.51 -2.44 17.38
N ALA A 205 -1.55 -2.85 18.66
CA ALA A 205 -0.37 -3.11 19.47
C ALA A 205 -0.62 -4.27 20.46
N VAL A 206 -0.68 -5.50 19.95
CA VAL A 206 -0.96 -6.70 20.77
C VAL A 206 0.09 -6.91 21.87
N ASN A 207 1.37 -6.65 21.53
CA ASN A 207 2.50 -6.75 22.45
C ASN A 207 2.45 -5.74 23.63
N SER A 208 1.56 -4.75 23.60
CA SER A 208 1.33 -3.85 24.73
C SER A 208 0.58 -4.53 25.88
N ARG A 209 -0.09 -5.66 25.62
CA ARG A 209 -0.71 -6.47 26.67
C ARG A 209 0.35 -7.27 27.42
N MET A 210 0.35 -7.15 28.75
CA MET A 210 1.29 -7.87 29.61
C MET A 210 1.22 -9.40 29.42
N GLU A 211 0.06 -9.95 29.05
CA GLU A 211 -0.13 -11.38 28.82
C GLU A 211 0.28 -11.88 27.41
N LEU A 212 0.62 -10.97 26.49
CA LEU A 212 0.97 -11.23 25.09
C LEU A 212 2.28 -10.53 24.65
N TRP A 213 3.08 -10.05 25.60
CA TRP A 213 4.30 -9.29 25.33
C TRP A 213 5.35 -10.09 24.51
N GLU A 214 5.44 -11.40 24.72
CA GLU A 214 6.31 -12.32 23.97
C GLU A 214 5.66 -12.86 22.69
N SER A 215 4.37 -12.58 22.45
CA SER A 215 3.67 -13.14 21.29
C SER A 215 4.31 -12.67 19.98
N PRO A 216 4.43 -13.57 18.98
CA PRO A 216 4.82 -13.16 17.63
C PRO A 216 3.77 -12.26 16.97
N ILE A 217 2.52 -12.28 17.45
CA ILE A 217 1.42 -11.45 16.96
C ILE A 217 1.65 -10.01 17.39
N LYS A 218 1.69 -9.10 16.41
CA LYS A 218 1.93 -7.66 16.62
C LYS A 218 0.67 -6.83 16.50
N GLN A 219 -0.18 -7.16 15.53
CA GLN A 219 -1.47 -6.50 15.34
C GLN A 219 -2.55 -7.55 15.11
N PHE A 220 -3.77 -7.22 15.52
CA PHE A 220 -4.92 -8.11 15.41
C PHE A 220 -6.13 -7.34 14.89
N ILE A 221 -6.87 -7.95 13.98
CA ILE A 221 -8.17 -7.45 13.55
C ILE A 221 -9.11 -8.62 13.34
N THR A 222 -10.37 -8.44 13.73
CA THR A 222 -11.38 -9.48 13.56
C THR A 222 -12.67 -8.88 13.02
N VAL A 223 -13.41 -9.72 12.31
CA VAL A 223 -14.77 -9.44 11.85
C VAL A 223 -15.66 -10.64 12.16
N ARG A 224 -16.85 -10.40 12.69
CA ARG A 224 -17.88 -11.42 12.92
C ARG A 224 -19.21 -11.03 12.28
N ASN A 225 -20.20 -11.91 12.33
CA ASN A 225 -21.57 -11.56 11.94
C ASN A 225 -22.26 -10.63 12.96
N TYR A 226 -23.34 -9.96 12.55
CA TYR A 226 -24.21 -9.22 13.48
C TYR A 226 -24.99 -10.18 14.38
N GLY A 227 -25.25 -9.74 15.62
CA GLY A 227 -26.00 -10.50 16.62
C GLY A 227 -25.16 -11.61 17.28
N ASN A 228 -25.79 -12.73 17.59
CA ASN A 228 -25.11 -13.88 18.19
C ASN A 228 -24.04 -14.42 17.26
N LEU A 229 -22.89 -14.83 17.81
CA LEU A 229 -21.79 -15.38 17.03
C LEU A 229 -22.26 -16.60 16.24
N LYS A 230 -22.05 -16.58 14.93
CA LYS A 230 -22.27 -17.73 14.02
C LYS A 230 -21.02 -18.01 13.20
N LEU A 231 -20.33 -16.93 12.81
CA LEU A 231 -19.12 -16.93 12.01
C LEU A 231 -18.30 -15.67 12.34
N GLY A 232 -17.01 -15.85 12.55
CA GLY A 232 -16.05 -14.77 12.48
C GLY A 232 -14.73 -15.20 11.86
N LEU A 233 -13.93 -14.20 11.52
CA LEU A 233 -12.59 -14.35 10.99
C LEU A 233 -11.66 -13.43 11.77
N GLY A 234 -10.70 -14.05 12.47
CA GLY A 234 -9.57 -13.39 13.09
C GLY A 234 -8.40 -13.33 12.12
N VAL A 235 -7.79 -12.16 12.02
CA VAL A 235 -6.60 -11.89 11.21
C VAL A 235 -5.48 -11.45 12.15
N PHE A 236 -4.42 -12.25 12.21
CA PHE A 236 -3.30 -12.07 13.13
C PHE A 236 -2.08 -11.67 12.32
N ILE A 237 -1.55 -10.49 12.59
CA ILE A 237 -0.47 -9.90 11.80
C ILE A 237 0.81 -9.97 12.64
N LEU A 238 1.83 -10.61 12.08
CA LEU A 238 3.11 -10.87 12.75
C LEU A 238 4.13 -9.73 12.56
N LYS A 239 3.66 -8.57 12.09
CA LYS A 239 4.49 -7.41 11.77
C LYS A 239 3.86 -6.12 12.30
N ASP A 240 4.67 -5.22 12.82
CA ASP A 240 4.22 -3.93 13.34
C ASP A 240 3.83 -2.93 12.24
N ASN A 241 3.01 -1.96 12.61
CA ASN A 241 2.68 -0.76 11.83
C ASN A 241 2.11 -1.04 10.42
N ILE A 242 1.25 -2.05 10.31
CA ILE A 242 0.58 -2.41 9.06
C ILE A 242 -0.73 -1.65 8.91
N PHE A 243 -1.49 -1.44 9.98
CA PHE A 243 -2.76 -0.72 9.89
C PHE A 243 -2.57 0.74 9.44
N THR A 244 -3.18 1.08 8.31
CA THR A 244 -3.34 2.45 7.82
C THR A 244 -4.83 2.76 7.65
N ALA A 245 -5.19 4.03 7.51
CA ALA A 245 -6.61 4.39 7.32
C ALA A 245 -7.16 3.78 6.02
N GLU A 246 -6.30 3.71 5.00
CA GLU A 246 -6.54 3.18 3.67
C GLU A 246 -6.90 1.69 3.70
N ASN A 247 -5.99 0.85 4.20
CA ASN A 247 -6.21 -0.60 4.18
C ASN A 247 -7.32 -1.04 5.15
N LEU A 248 -7.52 -0.32 6.25
CA LEU A 248 -8.64 -0.58 7.16
C LEU A 248 -9.99 -0.25 6.51
N LYS A 249 -10.07 0.82 5.72
CA LYS A 249 -11.28 1.15 4.96
C LYS A 249 -11.58 0.08 3.92
N GLU A 250 -10.56 -0.37 3.20
CA GLU A 250 -10.68 -1.43 2.20
C GLU A 250 -11.07 -2.78 2.83
N PHE A 251 -10.40 -3.18 3.91
CA PHE A 251 -10.76 -4.37 4.69
C PHE A 251 -12.21 -4.31 5.20
N THR A 252 -12.64 -3.15 5.69
CA THR A 252 -14.02 -2.95 6.15
C THR A 252 -15.00 -3.12 5.00
N TYR A 253 -14.74 -2.53 3.85
CA TYR A 253 -15.57 -2.69 2.65
C TYR A 253 -15.63 -4.15 2.21
N TYR A 254 -14.47 -4.81 2.07
CA TYR A 254 -14.35 -6.21 1.65
C TYR A 254 -15.12 -7.17 2.56
N THR A 255 -14.93 -7.04 3.88
CA THR A 255 -15.54 -7.94 4.86
C THR A 255 -17.01 -7.64 5.13
N SER A 256 -17.57 -6.54 4.63
CA SER A 256 -18.96 -6.16 4.91
C SER A 256 -19.97 -7.18 4.38
N LYS A 257 -19.69 -7.79 3.23
CA LYS A 257 -20.55 -8.85 2.67
C LYS A 257 -20.42 -10.16 3.45
N MET A 258 -19.25 -10.45 4.03
CA MET A 258 -19.04 -11.66 4.83
C MET A 258 -19.91 -11.73 6.08
N ILE A 259 -20.21 -10.58 6.68
CA ILE A 259 -21.01 -10.49 7.89
C ILE A 259 -22.37 -11.17 7.68
N LEU A 260 -22.88 -11.17 6.44
CA LEU A 260 -24.15 -11.80 6.08
C LEU A 260 -24.04 -13.31 5.84
N LEU A 261 -22.83 -13.86 5.60
CA LEU A 261 -22.63 -15.30 5.38
C LEU A 261 -22.95 -16.15 6.60
N GLY A 262 -22.95 -15.55 7.79
CA GLY A 262 -23.42 -16.18 9.03
C GLY A 262 -24.88 -16.66 8.99
N THR A 263 -25.64 -16.28 7.96
CA THR A 263 -27.04 -16.72 7.78
C THR A 263 -27.19 -18.06 7.05
N ASN A 264 -26.17 -18.52 6.31
CA ASN A 264 -26.25 -19.76 5.54
C ASN A 264 -25.72 -20.97 6.33
N SER A 265 -26.61 -21.66 7.04
CA SER A 265 -26.24 -22.79 7.91
C SER A 265 -25.56 -23.96 7.18
N ARG A 266 -25.93 -24.23 5.92
CA ARG A 266 -25.33 -25.29 5.10
C ARG A 266 -23.87 -24.99 4.78
N PHE A 267 -23.58 -23.75 4.39
CA PHE A 267 -22.24 -23.26 4.14
C PHE A 267 -21.37 -23.29 5.41
N LEU A 268 -21.88 -22.74 6.52
CA LEU A 268 -21.17 -22.74 7.80
C LEU A 268 -20.79 -24.15 8.26
N ARG A 269 -21.69 -25.12 8.09
CA ARG A 269 -21.42 -26.52 8.42
C ARG A 269 -20.25 -27.10 7.62
N GLN A 270 -20.07 -26.71 6.36
CA GLN A 270 -18.93 -27.19 5.58
C GLN A 270 -17.62 -26.56 6.02
N ILE A 271 -17.59 -25.26 6.34
CA ILE A 271 -16.37 -24.66 6.89
C ILE A 271 -16.01 -25.32 8.23
N ARG A 272 -16.99 -25.53 9.12
CA ARG A 272 -16.75 -26.22 10.40
C ARG A 272 -16.18 -27.63 10.23
N ARG A 273 -16.55 -28.34 9.15
CA ARG A 273 -16.01 -29.68 8.84
C ARG A 273 -14.56 -29.67 8.39
N LYS A 274 -13.99 -28.52 8.02
CA LYS A 274 -12.56 -28.37 7.72
C LYS A 274 -11.67 -28.48 8.96
N LYS A 275 -12.25 -28.71 10.15
CA LYS A 275 -11.53 -29.02 11.38
C LYS A 275 -10.52 -30.14 11.10
N ASN A 276 -9.24 -29.83 11.29
CA ASN A 276 -8.11 -30.78 11.26
C ASN A 276 -7.79 -31.42 9.90
N ILE A 277 -7.51 -30.63 8.85
CA ILE A 277 -6.62 -31.10 7.76
C ILE A 277 -5.20 -30.64 8.07
N GLY A 278 -4.70 -31.11 9.21
CA GLY A 278 -3.34 -30.89 9.70
C GLY A 278 -2.85 -32.20 10.30
N ASN A 279 -2.78 -33.23 9.46
CA ASN A 279 -1.96 -34.44 9.56
C ASN A 279 -1.81 -35.02 8.16
#